data_AF-A0A4Y9LNM7-F1
#
_entry.id   AF-A0A4Y9LNM7-F1
#
_cell.length_a   1.000
_cell.length_b   1.000
_cell.length_c   1.000
_cell.angle_alpha   90.00
_cell.angle_beta   90.00
_cell.angle_gamma   90.00
#
_symmetry.space_group_name_H-M   'P 1'
#
loop_
_entity.id
_entity.type
_entity.pdbx_description
1 polymer ?
#
loop_
_entity_poly.entity_id
_entity_poly.type
_entity_poly.pdbx_seq_one_letter_code
_entity_poly.pdbx_strand_id
1 'polypeptide(L)' 'MSGSTQTNPRFPPGSRIQVKPTAGPRLAGKTGRVVGVGYYPKSLRVVLDGSKAPITLHADYVVVIDE' A
#
# COMPACT_ATOMS: atom_id res chain seq x y z
N MET A 1 -15.26 -10.21 -17.12
CA MET A 1 -15.60 -9.66 -15.79
C MET A 1 -14.97 -8.29 -15.68
N SER A 2 -15.77 -7.23 -15.77
CA SER A 2 -15.28 -5.85 -15.62
C SER A 2 -15.01 -5.59 -14.14
N GLY A 3 -13.75 -5.78 -13.73
CA GLY A 3 -13.32 -5.44 -12.37
C GLY A 3 -13.39 -3.92 -12.21
N SER A 4 -14.36 -3.44 -11.44
CA SER A 4 -14.34 -2.06 -10.98
C SER A 4 -12.99 -1.82 -10.29
N THR A 5 -12.26 -0.80 -10.74
CA THR A 5 -11.08 -0.31 -10.06
C THR A 5 -11.54 0.26 -8.72
N GLN A 6 -11.69 -0.62 -7.72
CA GLN A 6 -11.92 -0.20 -6.36
C GLN A 6 -10.75 0.71 -5.99
N THR A 7 -11.07 1.96 -5.69
CA THR A 7 -10.07 2.97 -5.33
C THR A 7 -10.26 3.19 -3.84
N ASN A 8 -9.20 3.08 -3.05
CA ASN A 8 -9.26 3.54 -1.68
C ASN A 8 -8.98 5.04 -1.72
N PRO A 9 -9.98 5.92 -1.46
CA PRO A 9 -9.80 7.37 -1.62
C PRO A 9 -8.72 7.93 -0.70
N ARG A 10 -8.39 7.23 0.39
CA ARG A 10 -7.30 7.59 1.29
C ARG A 10 -5.90 7.31 0.71
N PHE A 11 -5.81 6.43 -0.28
CA PHE A 11 -4.57 5.94 -0.87
C PHE A 11 -4.73 5.79 -2.38
N PRO A 12 -4.77 6.90 -3.14
CA PRO A 12 -4.84 6.83 -4.59
C PRO A 12 -3.61 6.11 -5.17
N PRO A 13 -3.75 5.36 -6.28
CA PRO A 13 -2.60 4.79 -6.99
C PRO A 13 -1.56 5.88 -7.31
N GLY A 14 -0.28 5.56 -7.12
CA GLY A 14 0.84 6.49 -7.22
C GLY A 14 1.25 7.12 -5.90
N SER A 15 0.39 7.12 -4.87
CA SER A 15 0.71 7.71 -3.56
C SER A 15 1.96 7.10 -2.96
N ARG A 16 2.83 7.96 -2.43
CA ARG A 16 3.99 7.57 -1.65
C ARG A 16 3.55 7.20 -0.25
N ILE A 17 4.02 6.07 0.24
CA ILE A 17 3.64 5.56 1.56
C ILE A 17 4.85 5.10 2.36
N GLN A 18 4.73 5.17 3.68
CA GLN A 18 5.62 4.52 4.62
C GLN A 18 4.84 3.50 5.44
N VAL A 19 5.48 2.35 5.67
CA VAL A 19 4.92 1.27 6.48
C VAL A 19 5.17 1.57 7.97
N LYS A 20 4.10 1.56 8.75
CA LYS A 20 4.13 1.80 10.19
C LYS A 20 4.84 0.67 10.95
N PRO A 21 5.39 0.94 12.15
CA PRO A 21 5.96 -0.09 13.02
C PRO A 21 5.00 -1.24 13.35
N THR A 22 3.69 -0.96 13.39
CA THR A 22 2.64 -1.96 13.67
C THR A 22 2.52 -3.05 12.61
N ALA A 23 3.11 -2.88 11.42
CA ALA A 23 3.19 -3.91 10.38
C ALA A 23 4.20 -5.02 10.69
N GLY A 24 4.97 -4.87 11.77
CA GLY A 24 5.99 -5.82 12.21
C GLY A 24 7.39 -5.52 11.67
N PRO A 25 8.41 -6.17 12.26
CA PRO A 25 9.82 -5.78 12.10
C PRO A 25 10.37 -5.93 10.67
N ARG A 26 9.76 -6.77 9.84
CA ARG A 26 10.22 -7.00 8.46
C ARG A 26 9.87 -5.85 7.51
N LEU A 27 8.81 -5.13 7.81
CA LEU A 27 8.21 -4.15 6.90
C LEU A 27 8.20 -2.75 7.50
N ALA A 28 8.22 -2.63 8.83
CA ALA A 28 8.32 -1.38 9.54
C ALA A 28 9.39 -0.46 8.94
N GLY A 29 9.03 0.80 8.71
CA GLY A 29 9.93 1.83 8.19
C GLY A 29 10.18 1.77 6.69
N LYS A 30 9.76 0.72 5.98
CA LYS A 30 9.89 0.65 4.52
C LYS A 30 8.99 1.66 3.84
N THR A 31 9.48 2.19 2.73
CA THR A 31 8.73 3.10 1.86
C THR A 31 8.35 2.40 0.56
N GLY A 32 7.36 2.94 -0.13
CA GLY A 32 6.89 2.40 -1.39
C GLY A 32 5.85 3.27 -2.06
N ARG A 33 5.22 2.74 -3.10
CA ARG A 33 4.10 3.37 -3.79
C ARG A 33 2.88 2.46 -3.84
N VAL A 34 1.70 3.06 -3.73
CA VAL A 34 0.44 2.36 -3.94
C VAL A 34 0.27 2.09 -5.43
N VAL A 35 0.03 0.84 -5.81
CA VAL A 35 -0.28 0.45 -7.19
C VAL A 35 -1.76 0.11 -7.38
N GLY A 36 -2.51 -0.06 -6.28
CA GLY A 36 -3.95 -0.28 -6.31
C GLY A 36 -4.48 -0.77 -4.97
N VAL A 37 -5.69 -1.30 -4.98
CA VAL A 37 -6.28 -1.99 -3.83
C VAL A 37 -6.09 -3.50 -3.92
N GLY A 38 -6.11 -4.16 -2.76
CA GLY A 38 -6.13 -5.62 -2.67
C GLY A 38 -7.54 -6.19 -2.83
N TYR A 39 -7.64 -7.51 -2.77
CA TYR A 39 -8.91 -8.24 -2.88
C TYR A 39 -9.83 -8.01 -1.66
N TYR A 40 -9.25 -7.86 -0.47
CA TYR A 40 -10.01 -7.66 0.76
C TYR A 40 -10.29 -6.18 1.04
N PRO A 41 -11.39 -5.85 1.74
CA PRO A 41 -11.65 -4.49 2.22
C PRO A 41 -10.44 -3.93 2.96
N LYS A 42 -10.14 -2.65 2.75
CA LYS A 42 -9.00 -1.94 3.36
C LYS A 42 -7.62 -2.55 3.04
N SER A 43 -7.51 -3.45 2.07
CA SER A 43 -6.21 -3.93 1.59
C SER A 43 -5.70 -3.04 0.46
N LEU A 44 -4.41 -2.75 0.49
CA LEU A 44 -3.69 -1.96 -0.48
C LEU A 44 -2.63 -2.83 -1.13
N ARG A 45 -2.50 -2.70 -2.44
CA ARG A 45 -1.42 -3.30 -3.19
C ARG A 45 -0.35 -2.24 -3.36
N VAL A 46 0.84 -2.50 -2.83
CA VAL A 46 1.96 -1.54 -2.79
C VAL A 46 3.22 -2.19 -3.34
N VAL A 47 4.05 -1.40 -4.02
CA VAL A 47 5.41 -1.79 -4.37
C VAL A 47 6.35 -1.08 -3.42
N LEU A 48 7.05 -1.84 -2.59
CA LEU A 48 8.08 -1.29 -1.70
C LEU A 48 9.36 -0.99 -2.49
N ASP A 49 10.11 0.01 -2.05
CA ASP A 49 11.36 0.35 -2.71
C ASP A 49 12.37 -0.80 -2.58
N GLY A 50 13.04 -1.11 -3.68
CA GLY A 50 13.92 -2.28 -3.79
C GLY A 50 13.19 -3.61 -3.96
N SER A 51 11.85 -3.65 -3.93
CA SER A 51 11.06 -4.83 -4.30
C SER A 51 10.67 -4.78 -5.77
N LYS A 52 10.82 -5.91 -6.47
CA LYS A 52 10.33 -6.07 -7.85
C LYS A 52 8.85 -6.45 -7.92
N ALA A 53 8.29 -6.96 -6.83
CA ALA A 53 6.93 -7.48 -6.77
C ALA A 53 6.05 -6.63 -5.84
N PRO A 54 4.78 -6.38 -6.23
CA PRO A 54 3.80 -5.79 -5.33
C PRO A 54 3.48 -6.74 -4.17
N ILE A 55 3.28 -6.18 -2.99
CA ILE A 55 2.76 -6.86 -1.81
C ILE A 55 1.39 -6.28 -1.42
N THR A 56 0.63 -7.05 -0.65
CA THR A 56 -0.64 -6.58 -0.10
C THR A 56 -0.45 -6.20 1.37
N LEU A 57 -0.88 -4.99 1.75
CA LEU A 57 -0.86 -4.49 3.13
C LEU A 57 -2.23 -3.98 3.54
N HIS A 58 -2.52 -4.04 4.84
CA HIS A 58 -3.69 -3.37 5.38
C HIS A 58 -3.48 -1.85 5.37
N ALA A 59 -4.52 -1.09 5.04
CA ALA A 59 -4.47 0.37 4.95
C ALA A 59 -4.05 1.04 6.28
N ASP A 60 -4.35 0.41 7.42
CA ASP A 60 -3.94 0.95 8.73
C ASP A 60 -2.45 0.75 9.04
N TYR A 61 -1.77 -0.14 8.32
CA TYR A 61 -0.32 -0.37 8.45
C TYR A 61 0.52 0.59 7.63
N VAL A 62 -0.10 1.50 6.90
CA VAL A 62 0.61 2.48 6.08
C VAL A 62 0.16 3.90 6.42
N VAL A 63 1.04 4.86 6.17
CA VAL A 63 0.71 6.28 6.12
C VAL A 63 1.14 6.82 4.77
N VAL A 64 0.38 7.77 4.24
CA VAL A 64 0.84 8.59 3.12
C VAL A 64 1.94 9.50 3.66
N ILE A 65 3.04 9.59 2.92
CA ILE A 65 4.08 10.57 3.14
C ILE A 65 4.10 11.45 1.90
N ASP A 66 3.95 12.76 2.06
CA ASP A 66 4.14 13.69 0.95
C ASP A 66 5.64 13.79 0.64
N GLU A 67 5.97 13.88 -0.64
CA GLU A 67 7.29 14.35 -1.11
C GLU A 67 7.31 15.88 -1.13
#